data_AF-A0A0C1XDH5-F1
#
_entry.id   AF-A0A0C1XDH5-F1
#
_cell.length_a   1.000
_cell.length_b   1.000
_cell.length_c   1.000
_cell.angle_alpha   90.00
_cell.angle_beta   90.00
_cell.angle_gamma   90.00
#
_symmetry.space_group_name_H-M   'P 1'
#
loop_
_entity.id
_entity.type
_entity.pdbx_description
1 polymer ?
#
loop_
_entity_poly.entity_id
_entity_poly.type
_entity_poly.pdbx_seq_one_letter_code
_entity_poly.pdbx_strand_id
1 'polypeptide(L)'
;MDDRQRRDAARLVAAQSGLHIVSVGVPVPKRKQERARSKCLTALVYELHAFGIDQLYLEARESTLNARDITTVVAARRNMPKGTRFQADHIHGRDEPLLWVSDIVAGAVRAQRQGDERYTSLLGDVLFDFNVPTSC
;
A
#
# COMPACT_ATOMS: atom_id res chain seq x y z
N MET A 1 8.05 13.52 -12.15
CA MET A 1 8.30 14.44 -11.04
C MET A 1 9.79 14.63 -10.88
N ASP A 2 10.23 15.88 -10.80
CA ASP A 2 11.59 16.22 -10.39
C ASP A 2 11.77 16.05 -8.86
N ASP A 3 13.00 16.19 -8.38
CA ASP A 3 13.35 15.99 -6.96
C ASP A 3 12.67 17.01 -6.03
N ARG A 4 12.42 18.24 -6.51
CA ARG A 4 11.73 19.27 -5.72
C ARG A 4 10.26 18.90 -5.53
N GLN A 5 9.59 18.50 -6.62
CA GLN A 5 8.21 18.05 -6.61
C GLN A 5 8.01 16.85 -5.67
N ARG A 6 8.94 15.89 -5.64
CA ARG A 6 8.87 14.74 -4.72
C ARG A 6 8.96 15.16 -3.25
N ARG A 7 9.84 16.11 -2.91
CA ARG A 7 9.97 16.60 -1.53
C ARG A 7 8.74 17.39 -1.10
N ASP A 8 8.22 18.26 -1.97
CA ASP A 8 7.04 19.05 -1.67
C ASP A 8 5.81 18.14 -1.52
N ALA A 9 5.68 17.11 -2.36
CA ALA A 9 4.66 16.07 -2.20
C ALA A 9 4.78 15.31 -0.87
N ALA A 10 5.99 14.86 -0.49
CA ALA A 10 6.21 14.16 0.79
C ALA A 10 5.87 15.03 2.00
N ARG A 11 6.17 16.33 1.96
CA ARG A 11 5.78 17.28 3.02
C ARG A 11 4.27 17.47 3.10
N LEU A 12 3.59 17.58 1.96
CA LEU A 12 2.13 17.70 1.93
C LEU A 12 1.48 16.46 2.53
N VAL A 13 1.99 15.27 2.23
CA VAL A 13 1.53 14.01 2.80
C VAL A 13 1.78 13.96 4.31
N ALA A 14 3.00 14.31 4.76
CA ALA A 14 3.34 14.34 6.18
C ALA A 14 2.48 15.32 7.00
N ALA A 15 1.97 16.39 6.37
CA ALA A 15 1.07 17.34 7.00
C ALA A 15 -0.38 16.82 7.13
N GLN A 16 -0.74 15.72 6.45
CA GLN A 16 -2.04 15.08 6.62
C GLN A 16 -2.02 14.21 7.87
N SER A 17 -3.05 14.34 8.71
CA SER A 17 -3.26 13.43 9.82
C SER A 17 -3.57 12.03 9.28
N GLY A 18 -2.71 11.06 9.55
CA GLY A 18 -2.94 9.68 9.12
C GLY A 18 -1.78 8.75 9.45
N LEU A 19 -2.07 7.46 9.41
CA LEU A 19 -1.10 6.38 9.51
C LEU A 19 -0.75 5.90 8.10
N HIS A 20 0.54 5.73 7.80
CA HIS A 20 1.01 5.26 6.51
C HIS A 20 1.61 3.86 6.64
N ILE A 21 0.93 2.86 6.07
CA ILE A 21 1.36 1.46 6.16
C ILE A 21 1.80 0.97 4.78
N VAL A 22 3.01 0.41 4.68
CA VAL A 22 3.58 -0.09 3.42
C VAL A 22 4.07 -1.52 3.56
N SER A 23 3.55 -2.42 2.71
CA SER A 23 4.07 -3.78 2.59
C SER A 23 5.05 -3.91 1.42
N VAL A 24 6.26 -4.36 1.70
CA VAL A 24 7.37 -4.38 0.72
C VAL A 24 7.73 -5.82 0.34
N GLY A 25 7.52 -6.15 -0.94
CA GLY A 25 7.92 -7.43 -1.50
C GLY A 25 9.09 -7.28 -2.45
N VAL A 26 10.30 -7.62 -2.02
CA VAL A 26 11.53 -7.60 -2.85
C VAL A 26 12.47 -8.75 -2.47
N PRO A 27 13.27 -9.28 -3.42
CA PRO A 27 13.24 -9.04 -4.86
C PRO A 27 12.03 -9.72 -5.55
N VAL A 28 11.62 -9.21 -6.72
CA VAL A 28 10.50 -9.76 -7.49
C VAL A 28 10.85 -9.82 -8.99
N PRO A 29 10.98 -11.02 -9.58
CA PRO A 29 11.10 -11.18 -11.02
C PRO A 29 9.84 -10.68 -11.74
N LYS A 30 9.99 -10.09 -12.93
CA LYS A 30 8.86 -9.53 -13.72
C LYS A 30 7.66 -10.48 -13.83
N ARG A 31 7.90 -11.76 -14.12
CA ARG A 31 6.85 -12.79 -14.25
C ARG A 31 6.07 -13.12 -12.98
N LYS A 32 6.53 -12.67 -11.80
CA LYS A 32 5.90 -12.92 -10.50
C LYS A 32 5.35 -11.66 -9.83
N GLN A 33 5.27 -10.53 -10.53
CA GLN A 33 4.79 -9.26 -9.96
C GLN A 33 3.39 -9.37 -9.36
N GLU A 34 2.42 -9.94 -10.09
CA GLU A 34 1.05 -10.08 -9.56
C GLU A 34 0.97 -11.08 -8.39
N ARG A 35 1.86 -12.07 -8.33
CA ARG A 35 1.95 -12.98 -7.17
C ARG A 35 2.52 -12.25 -5.95
N ALA A 36 3.58 -11.46 -6.14
CA ALA A 36 4.16 -10.65 -5.07
C ALA A 36 3.15 -9.60 -4.56
N ARG A 37 2.42 -8.94 -5.48
CA ARG A 37 1.32 -8.02 -5.14
C ARG A 37 0.27 -8.71 -4.27
N SER A 38 -0.22 -9.89 -4.68
CA SER A 38 -1.21 -10.62 -3.89
C SER A 38 -0.71 -10.96 -2.47
N LYS A 39 0.57 -11.32 -2.32
CA LYS A 39 1.18 -11.52 -0.99
C LYS A 39 1.26 -10.23 -0.18
N CYS A 40 1.72 -9.14 -0.77
CA CYS A 40 1.80 -7.84 -0.13
C CYS A 40 0.43 -7.33 0.31
N LEU A 41 -0.59 -7.48 -0.55
CA LEU A 41 -1.97 -7.10 -0.24
C LEU A 41 -2.56 -7.99 0.86
N THR A 42 -2.29 -9.30 0.83
CA THR A 42 -2.72 -10.21 1.91
C THR A 42 -2.15 -9.79 3.26
N ALA A 43 -0.85 -9.50 3.33
CA ALA A 43 -0.22 -9.05 4.57
C ALA A 43 -0.73 -7.68 5.01
N LEU A 44 -0.91 -6.74 4.07
CA LEU A 44 -1.45 -5.42 4.34
C LEU A 44 -2.87 -5.48 4.93
N VAL A 45 -3.72 -6.38 4.43
CA VAL A 45 -5.07 -6.58 4.98
C VAL A 45 -5.03 -7.05 6.43
N TYR A 46 -4.10 -7.94 6.81
CA TYR A 46 -3.94 -8.35 8.21
C TYR A 46 -3.50 -7.19 9.11
N GLU A 47 -2.52 -6.39 8.67
CA GLU A 47 -2.05 -5.23 9.42
C GLU A 47 -3.16 -4.18 9.57
N LEU A 48 -3.84 -3.81 8.48
CA LEU A 48 -4.94 -2.84 8.52
C LEU A 48 -6.05 -3.27 9.48
N HIS A 49 -6.43 -4.56 9.45
CA HIS A 49 -7.39 -5.09 10.40
C HIS A 49 -6.89 -5.03 11.84
N ALA A 50 -5.60 -5.27 12.10
CA ALA A 50 -5.02 -5.15 13.44
C ALA A 50 -5.09 -3.71 13.97
N PHE A 51 -5.05 -2.72 13.08
CA PHE A 51 -5.31 -1.30 13.40
C PHE A 51 -6.79 -0.94 13.50
N GLY A 52 -7.71 -1.91 13.37
CA GLY A 52 -9.14 -1.69 13.45
C GLY A 52 -9.79 -1.11 12.20
N ILE A 53 -9.09 -1.14 11.05
CA ILE A 53 -9.64 -0.69 9.76
C ILE A 53 -10.51 -1.80 9.17
N ASP A 54 -11.71 -1.43 8.69
CA ASP A 54 -12.69 -2.33 8.09
C ASP A 54 -13.00 -2.00 6.62
N GLN A 55 -12.51 -0.87 6.09
CA GLN A 55 -12.73 -0.43 4.72
C GLN A 55 -11.41 -0.06 4.05
N LEU A 56 -11.16 -0.67 2.89
CA LEU A 56 -10.00 -0.43 2.04
C LEU A 56 -10.43 0.11 0.68
N TYR A 57 -9.91 1.26 0.28
CA TYR A 57 -10.07 1.79 -1.07
C TYR A 57 -8.77 1.62 -1.85
N LEU A 58 -8.86 0.98 -3.00
CA LEU A 58 -7.75 0.73 -3.90
C LEU A 58 -7.93 1.59 -5.16
N GLU A 59 -6.84 2.13 -5.69
CA GLU A 59 -6.93 2.79 -6.99
C GLU A 59 -7.26 1.76 -8.09
N ALA A 60 -8.30 2.06 -8.85
CA ALA A 60 -8.77 1.24 -9.94
C ALA A 60 -7.74 1.17 -11.07
N ARG A 61 -7.38 -0.05 -11.45
CA ARG A 61 -6.58 -0.39 -12.63
C ARG A 61 -7.43 -1.16 -13.63
N GLU A 62 -6.81 -2.02 -14.45
CA GLU A 62 -7.52 -2.89 -15.39
C GLU A 62 -8.49 -3.84 -14.66
N SER A 63 -9.65 -4.10 -15.26
CA SER A 63 -10.79 -4.73 -14.57
C SER A 63 -10.48 -6.15 -14.07
N THR A 64 -9.74 -6.96 -14.85
CA THR A 64 -9.34 -8.30 -14.39
C THR A 64 -8.37 -8.24 -13.23
N LEU A 65 -7.47 -7.25 -13.23
CA LEU A 65 -6.54 -7.00 -12.13
C LEU A 65 -7.25 -6.48 -10.86
N ASN A 66 -8.28 -5.65 -10.99
CA ASN A 66 -9.11 -5.23 -9.86
C ASN A 66 -9.81 -6.44 -9.23
N ALA A 67 -10.43 -7.30 -10.04
CA ALA A 67 -11.09 -8.51 -9.56
C ALA A 67 -10.15 -9.47 -8.81
N ARG A 68 -8.88 -9.56 -9.25
CA ARG A 68 -7.85 -10.35 -8.58
C ARG A 68 -7.44 -9.77 -7.22
N ASP A 69 -7.36 -8.45 -7.10
CA ASP A 69 -7.10 -7.77 -5.84
C ASP A 69 -8.26 -8.06 -4.86
N ILE A 70 -9.52 -7.92 -5.29
CA ILE A 70 -10.71 -8.26 -4.48
C ILE A 70 -10.69 -9.72 -4.04
N THR A 71 -10.37 -10.65 -4.94
CA THR A 71 -10.25 -12.08 -4.61
C THR A 71 -9.17 -12.31 -3.54
N THR A 72 -8.06 -11.58 -3.61
CA THR A 72 -6.98 -11.64 -2.61
C THR A 72 -7.47 -11.17 -1.25
N VAL A 73 -8.16 -10.03 -1.16
CA VAL A 73 -8.72 -9.51 0.10
C VAL A 73 -9.72 -10.51 0.69
N VAL A 74 -10.63 -11.05 -0.12
CA VAL A 74 -11.62 -12.05 0.32
C VAL A 74 -10.93 -13.30 0.85
N ALA A 75 -9.87 -13.77 0.20
CA ALA A 75 -9.10 -14.92 0.66
C ALA A 75 -8.37 -14.63 1.98
N ALA A 76 -7.77 -13.45 2.14
CA ALA A 76 -7.13 -13.04 3.38
C ALA A 76 -8.13 -13.02 4.55
N ARG A 77 -9.30 -12.42 4.32
CA ARG A 77 -10.39 -12.32 5.33
C ARG A 77 -10.88 -13.69 5.80
N ARG A 78 -10.84 -14.73 4.97
CA ARG A 78 -11.25 -16.09 5.38
C ARG A 78 -10.36 -16.70 6.46
N ASN A 79 -9.13 -16.20 6.62
CA ASN A 79 -8.21 -16.65 7.66
C ASN A 79 -8.25 -15.76 8.92
N MET A 80 -9.12 -14.73 8.93
CA MET A 80 -9.33 -13.85 10.09
C MET A 80 -10.43 -14.41 11.02
N PRO A 81 -10.57 -13.90 12.25
CA PRO A 81 -11.62 -14.33 13.17
C PRO A 81 -13.02 -14.32 12.54
N LYS A 82 -13.85 -15.30 12.92
CA LYS A 82 -15.21 -15.40 12.40
C LYS A 82 -15.99 -14.11 12.67
N GLY A 83 -16.64 -13.60 11.63
CA GLY A 83 -17.42 -12.36 11.72
C GLY A 83 -16.62 -11.08 11.45
N THR A 84 -15.32 -11.18 11.12
CA THR A 84 -14.51 -10.04 10.69
C THR A 84 -15.19 -9.28 9.55
N ARG A 85 -15.39 -7.98 9.75
CA ARG A 85 -15.84 -7.04 8.71
C ARG A 85 -14.60 -6.39 8.13
N PHE A 86 -14.34 -6.69 6.86
CA PHE A 86 -13.31 -6.03 6.06
C PHE A 86 -13.78 -6.02 4.60
N GLN A 87 -13.94 -4.83 4.05
CA GLN A 87 -14.42 -4.57 2.70
C GLN A 87 -13.32 -3.87 1.90
N ALA A 88 -13.27 -4.17 0.60
CA ALA A 88 -12.35 -3.53 -0.31
C ALA A 88 -13.09 -3.15 -1.59
N ASP A 89 -12.86 -1.93 -2.05
CA ASP A 89 -13.44 -1.38 -3.26
C ASP A 89 -12.37 -0.70 -4.09
N HIS A 90 -12.58 -0.68 -5.42
CA HIS A 90 -11.74 0.08 -6.33
C HIS A 90 -12.40 1.40 -6.71
N ILE A 91 -11.66 2.50 -6.63
CA ILE A 91 -12.10 3.83 -7.04
C ILE A 91 -11.10 4.38 -8.06
N HIS A 92 -11.57 5.06 -9.11
CA HIS A 92 -10.67 5.72 -10.04
C HIS A 92 -9.99 6.92 -9.35
N GLY A 93 -8.69 7.12 -9.57
CA GLY A 93 -7.94 8.23 -8.97
C GLY A 93 -8.49 9.63 -9.31
N ARG A 94 -9.24 9.76 -10.41
CA ARG A 94 -9.94 11.02 -10.76
C ARG A 94 -11.15 11.31 -9.85
N ASP A 95 -11.74 10.27 -9.26
CA ASP A 95 -12.95 10.33 -8.46
C ASP A 95 -12.64 10.42 -6.95
N GLU A 96 -11.47 9.92 -6.52
CA GLU A 96 -10.93 10.12 -5.17
C GLU A 96 -9.49 10.63 -5.25
N PRO A 97 -9.27 11.96 -5.15
CA PRO A 97 -7.96 12.54 -5.22
C PRO A 97 -7.00 11.99 -4.17
N LEU A 98 -7.41 11.61 -2.96
CA LEU A 98 -6.46 11.20 -1.92
C LEU A 98 -5.73 9.88 -2.23
N LEU A 99 -6.13 9.12 -3.24
CA LEU A 99 -5.46 7.89 -3.64
C LEU A 99 -3.98 8.08 -4.01
N TRP A 100 -3.58 9.26 -4.53
CA TRP A 100 -2.17 9.54 -4.90
C TRP A 100 -1.22 9.55 -3.69
N VAL A 101 -1.72 9.70 -2.46
CA VAL A 101 -0.90 9.66 -1.24
C VAL A 101 -0.13 8.33 -1.15
N SER A 102 -0.78 7.23 -1.52
CA SER A 102 -0.18 5.89 -1.47
C SER A 102 1.06 5.78 -2.36
N ASP A 103 1.07 6.42 -3.53
CA ASP A 103 2.21 6.42 -4.43
C ASP A 103 3.40 7.21 -3.89
N ILE A 104 3.13 8.32 -3.19
CA ILE A 104 4.17 9.12 -2.55
C ILE A 104 4.85 8.34 -1.43
N VAL A 105 4.05 7.71 -0.56
CA VAL A 105 4.57 6.91 0.55
C VAL A 105 5.35 5.71 0.02
N ALA A 106 4.79 4.96 -0.93
CA ALA A 106 5.47 3.82 -1.55
C ALA A 106 6.76 4.25 -2.27
N GLY A 107 6.75 5.42 -2.92
CA GLY A 107 7.91 6.03 -3.56
C GLY A 107 9.01 6.40 -2.56
N ALA A 108 8.62 6.97 -1.40
CA ALA A 108 9.54 7.29 -0.32
C ALA A 108 10.21 6.02 0.25
N VAL A 109 9.42 4.99 0.55
CA VAL A 109 9.95 3.69 1.03
C VAL A 109 10.87 3.05 0.00
N ARG A 110 10.52 3.11 -1.30
CA ARG A 110 11.38 2.62 -2.37
C ARG A 110 12.73 3.36 -2.38
N ALA A 111 12.73 4.69 -2.26
CA ALA A 111 13.94 5.49 -2.23
C ALA A 111 14.83 5.11 -1.02
N GLN A 112 14.22 4.94 0.16
CA GLN A 112 14.93 4.51 1.37
C GLN A 112 15.60 3.14 1.17
N ARG A 113 14.89 2.18 0.57
CA ARG A 113 15.45 0.85 0.24
C ARG A 113 16.59 0.92 -0.79
N GLN A 114 16.72 2.02 -1.51
CA GLN A 114 17.82 2.32 -2.44
C GLN A 114 18.93 3.19 -1.81
N GLY A 115 18.83 3.49 -0.49
CA GLY A 115 19.81 4.27 0.26
C GLY A 115 19.49 5.77 0.38
N ASP A 116 18.29 6.21 0.00
CA ASP A 116 17.85 7.60 0.09
C ASP A 116 16.65 7.77 1.03
N GLU A 117 16.94 8.10 2.29
CA GLU A 117 15.94 8.24 3.37
C GLU A 117 15.27 9.62 3.42
N ARG A 118 15.68 10.59 2.60
CA ARG A 118 15.24 12.00 2.74
C ARG A 118 13.72 12.18 2.71
N TYR A 119 13.00 11.30 2.03
CA TYR A 119 11.53 11.33 1.94
C TYR A 119 10.86 10.63 3.12
N THR A 120 11.39 9.51 3.60
CA THR A 120 10.84 8.81 4.76
C THR A 120 11.09 9.57 6.06
N SER A 121 12.23 10.28 6.17
CA SER A 121 12.49 11.19 7.29
C SER A 121 11.46 12.31 7.41
N LEU A 122 10.81 12.73 6.30
CA LEU A 122 9.73 13.72 6.33
C LEU A 122 8.42 13.12 6.84
N LEU A 123 8.17 11.84 6.55
CA LEU A 123 6.99 11.11 7.03
C LEU A 123 7.14 10.76 8.52
N GLY A 124 8.36 10.52 9.00
CA GLY A 124 8.63 10.32 10.43
C GLY A 124 7.87 9.13 11.04
N ASP A 125 7.40 9.30 12.27
CA ASP A 125 6.83 8.23 13.11
C ASP A 125 5.44 7.75 12.64
N VAL A 126 4.83 8.40 11.64
CA VAL A 126 3.56 7.93 11.07
C VAL A 126 3.75 6.93 9.93
N LEU A 127 4.98 6.62 9.55
CA LEU A 127 5.31 5.60 8.55
C LEU A 127 5.64 4.26 9.21
N PHE A 128 4.91 3.22 8.81
CA PHE A 128 5.15 1.84 9.17
C PHE A 128 5.34 1.02 7.90
N ASP A 129 6.55 0.52 7.67
CA ASP A 129 6.82 -0.38 6.56
C ASP A 129 7.36 -1.73 7.03
N PHE A 130 7.00 -2.79 6.31
CA PHE A 130 7.40 -4.15 6.67
C PHE A 130 7.66 -5.01 5.44
N ASN A 131 8.56 -5.98 5.61
CA ASN A 131 8.95 -6.89 4.55
C ASN A 131 7.97 -8.06 4.45
N VAL A 132 7.57 -8.39 3.21
CA VAL A 132 6.72 -9.54 2.91
C VAL A 132 7.53 -10.58 2.15
N PRO A 133 7.72 -11.79 2.69
CA PRO A 133 8.39 -12.88 1.99
C PRO A 133 7.64 -13.28 0.71
N THR A 134 8.16 -12.84 -0.44
CA THR A 134 7.52 -13.11 -1.74
C THR A 134 7.84 -14.51 -2.27
N SER A 135 8.91 -15.17 -1.80
CA SER A 135 9.37 -16.49 -2.26
C SER A 135 9.37 -16.62 -3.79
N CYS A 136 9.78 -15.53 -4.45
CA CYS A 136 9.72 -15.35 -5.89
C CYS A 136 11.04 -15.71 -6.57
#